data_AF-A0ABD2PS07-F1
#
_entry.id   AF-A0ABD2PS07-F1
#
_cell.length_a   1.000
_cell.length_b   1.000
_cell.length_c   1.000
_cell.angle_alpha   90.00
_cell.angle_beta   90.00
_cell.angle_gamma   90.00
#
_symmetry.space_group_name_H-M   'P 1'
#
loop_
_entity.id
_entity.type
_entity.pdbx_description
1 polymer ?
#
loop_
_entity_poly.entity_id
_entity_poly.type
_entity_poly.pdbx_seq_one_letter_code
_entity_poly.pdbx_strand_id
1 'polypeptide(L)'
;FVIKLADVSNPSRIWPIYRAWFHLIIQEFYQQGDLERSFKYPIAPTMNRKLMTMPKIQLGFIKFLAGPLFENWHNYCKSNFSKLLVDTVNRNSLKLRNMKETCDRMLVKVENYIVE
;
A
#
# COMPACT_ATOMS: atom_id res chain seq x y z
N PHE A 1 17.53 10.58 7.83
CA PHE A 1 16.39 9.80 8.36
C PHE A 1 15.06 10.57 8.23
N VAL A 2 14.92 11.75 8.84
CA VAL A 2 13.68 12.55 8.83
C VAL A 2 13.19 12.92 7.42
N ILE A 3 14.11 13.28 6.51
CA ILE A 3 13.76 13.59 5.11
C ILE A 3 13.06 12.40 4.43
N LYS A 4 13.55 11.17 4.66
CA LYS A 4 12.93 9.95 4.12
C LYS A 4 11.54 9.71 4.71
N LEU A 5 11.36 9.92 6.01
CA LEU A 5 10.05 9.82 6.65
C LEU A 5 9.04 10.82 6.08
N ALA A 6 9.47 12.05 5.80
CA ALA A 6 8.63 13.06 5.18
C ALA A 6 8.17 12.63 3.78
N ASP A 7 9.12 12.12 2.97
CA ASP A 7 8.90 11.62 1.61
C ASP A 7 7.88 10.47 1.57
N VAL A 8 7.99 9.49 2.48
CA VAL A 8 7.06 8.35 2.57
C VAL A 8 5.98 8.50 3.65
N SER A 9 5.57 9.73 3.97
CA SER A 9 4.71 10.00 5.14
C SER A 9 3.25 9.55 4.98
N ASN A 10 2.81 9.23 3.77
CA ASN A 10 1.40 8.97 3.43
C ASN A 10 0.71 7.92 4.34
N PRO A 11 1.30 6.78 4.70
CA PRO A 11 0.67 5.81 5.60
C PRO A 11 0.35 6.34 7.00
N SER A 12 1.01 7.43 7.44
CA SER A 12 0.75 8.09 8.73
C SER A 12 -0.33 9.18 8.67
N ARG A 13 -0.91 9.45 7.50
CA ARG A 13 -2.03 10.39 7.34
C ARG A 13 -3.35 9.73 7.68
N ILE A 14 -4.36 10.52 8.02
CA ILE A 14 -5.72 10.01 8.23
C ILE A 14 -6.24 9.29 6.98
N TRP A 15 -7.11 8.30 7.19
CA TRP A 15 -7.54 7.37 6.14
C TRP A 15 -8.02 8.02 4.83
N PRO A 16 -8.88 9.06 4.82
CA PRO A 16 -9.34 9.65 3.57
C PRO A 16 -8.19 10.19 2.71
N ILE A 17 -7.20 10.82 3.35
CA ILE A 17 -6.01 11.37 2.69
C ILE A 17 -5.11 10.24 2.20
N TYR A 18 -4.78 9.30 3.08
CA TYR A 18 -3.92 8.18 2.69
C TYR A 18 -4.53 7.39 1.51
N ARG A 19 -5.85 7.14 1.57
CA ARG A 19 -6.58 6.44 0.51
C ARG A 19 -6.57 7.17 -0.82
N ALA A 20 -6.78 8.48 -0.84
CA ALA A 20 -6.70 9.25 -2.07
C ALA A 20 -5.29 9.14 -2.69
N TRP A 21 -4.25 9.36 -1.88
CA TRP A 21 -2.86 9.32 -2.35
C TRP A 21 -2.43 7.94 -2.84
N PHE A 22 -2.68 6.88 -2.09
CA PHE A 22 -2.27 5.56 -2.53
C PHE A 22 -3.07 5.10 -3.75
N HIS A 23 -4.32 5.56 -3.93
CA HIS A 23 -5.07 5.25 -5.13
C HIS A 23 -4.38 5.82 -6.37
N LEU A 24 -3.95 7.09 -6.32
CA LEU A 24 -3.25 7.74 -7.43
C LEU A 24 -1.93 7.04 -7.78
N ILE A 25 -1.08 6.76 -6.79
CA ILE A 25 0.21 6.08 -7.01
C ILE A 25 0.01 4.69 -7.63
N ILE A 26 -1.01 3.95 -7.19
CA ILE A 26 -1.28 2.62 -7.75
C ILE A 26 -1.83 2.71 -9.18
N GLN A 27 -2.62 3.73 -9.51
CA GLN A 27 -3.00 3.96 -10.91
C GLN A 27 -1.78 4.26 -11.78
N GLU A 28 -0.84 5.08 -11.30
CA GLU A 28 0.41 5.36 -11.99
C GLU A 28 1.24 4.08 -12.21
N PHE A 29 1.40 3.24 -11.18
CA PHE A 29 2.10 1.96 -11.30
C PHE A 29 1.47 1.04 -12.34
N TYR A 30 0.14 0.97 -12.35
CA TYR A 30 -0.56 0.15 -13.31
C TYR A 30 -0.49 0.70 -14.74
N GLN A 31 -0.53 2.02 -14.91
CA GLN A 31 -0.32 2.67 -16.21
C GLN A 31 1.09 2.39 -16.74
N GLN A 32 2.11 2.49 -15.88
CA GLN A 32 3.48 2.12 -16.26
C GLN A 32 3.57 0.65 -16.67
N GLY A 33 3.00 -0.27 -15.89
CA GLY A 33 3.04 -1.70 -16.22
C GLY A 33 2.30 -2.05 -17.52
N ASP A 34 1.23 -1.33 -17.85
CA ASP A 34 0.53 -1.50 -19.13
C ASP A 34 1.36 -0.96 -20.31
N LEU A 35 2.06 0.16 -20.10
CA LEU A 35 2.97 0.72 -21.09
C LEU A 35 4.14 -0.24 -21.35
N GLU A 36 4.81 -0.72 -20.30
CA GLU A 36 5.87 -1.73 -20.37
C GLU A 36 5.40 -2.99 -21.11
N ARG A 37 4.16 -3.44 -20.86
CA ARG A 37 3.55 -4.58 -21.57
C ARG A 37 3.44 -4.31 -23.07
N SER A 38 3.02 -3.12 -23.47
CA SER A 38 2.86 -2.75 -24.89
C SER A 38 4.19 -2.77 -25.63
N PHE A 39 5.28 -2.40 -24.96
CA PHE A 39 6.64 -2.46 -25.48
C PHE A 39 7.33 -3.82 -25.30
N LYS A 40 6.62 -4.83 -24.75
CA LYS A 40 7.16 -6.16 -24.42
C LYS A 40 8.36 -6.11 -23.45
N TYR A 41 8.38 -5.12 -22.57
CA TYR A 41 9.38 -5.02 -21.51
C TYR A 41 9.01 -5.87 -20.28
N PRO A 42 9.99 -6.27 -19.47
CA PRO A 42 9.72 -6.87 -18.17
C PRO A 42 8.92 -5.92 -17.27
N ILE A 43 7.86 -6.43 -16.65
CA ILE A 43 6.97 -5.63 -15.80
C ILE A 43 7.24 -6.00 -14.34
N ALA A 44 7.48 -5.00 -13.49
CA ALA A 44 7.64 -5.23 -12.07
C ALA A 44 6.35 -5.80 -11.44
N PRO A 45 6.42 -6.73 -10.46
CA PRO A 45 5.22 -7.31 -9.87
C PRO A 45 4.21 -6.30 -9.31
N THR A 46 4.69 -5.20 -8.71
CA THR A 46 3.87 -4.12 -8.16
C THR A 46 3.17 -3.27 -9.23
N MET A 47 3.67 -3.29 -10.46
CA MET A 47 3.09 -2.59 -11.61
C MET A 47 2.16 -3.48 -12.43
N ASN A 48 2.16 -4.79 -12.17
CA ASN A 48 1.30 -5.73 -12.86
C ASN A 48 -0.05 -5.91 -12.13
N ARG A 49 -1.08 -5.21 -12.63
CA ARG A 49 -2.46 -5.29 -12.10
C ARG A 49 -3.09 -6.69 -12.16
N LYS A 50 -2.51 -7.63 -12.91
CA LYS A 50 -2.95 -9.05 -12.95
C LYS A 50 -2.35 -9.88 -11.81
N LEU A 51 -1.26 -9.44 -11.19
CA LEU A 51 -0.57 -10.18 -10.13
C LEU A 51 -0.80 -9.58 -8.74
N MET A 52 -0.87 -8.24 -8.67
CA MET A 52 -0.88 -7.52 -7.39
C MET A 52 -2.08 -6.59 -7.29
N THR A 53 -2.80 -6.70 -6.17
CA THR A 53 -3.90 -5.80 -5.82
C THR A 53 -3.40 -4.60 -5.02
N MET A 54 -4.09 -3.47 -5.15
CA MET A 54 -3.83 -2.25 -4.39
C MET A 54 -3.58 -2.46 -2.89
N PRO A 55 -4.44 -3.17 -2.12
CA PRO A 55 -4.17 -3.40 -0.71
C PRO A 55 -2.96 -4.30 -0.46
N LYS A 56 -2.65 -5.27 -1.33
CA LYS A 56 -1.44 -6.10 -1.20
C LYS A 56 -0.16 -5.27 -1.37
N ILE A 57 -0.15 -4.37 -2.36
CA ILE A 57 1.01 -3.49 -2.61
C ILE A 57 1.23 -2.56 -1.41
N GLN A 58 0.18 -1.91 -0.91
CA GLN A 58 0.28 -0.99 0.23
C GLN A 58 0.65 -1.70 1.55
N LEU A 59 0.11 -2.90 1.81
CA LEU A 59 0.52 -3.70 2.97
C LEU A 59 2.00 -4.10 2.90
N GLY A 60 2.50 -4.45 1.72
CA GLY A 60 3.92 -4.70 1.50
C GLY A 60 4.78 -3.47 1.79
N PHE A 61 4.38 -2.31 1.24
CA PHE A 61 5.06 -1.04 1.47
C PHE A 61 5.15 -0.66 2.95
N ILE A 62 4.05 -0.82 3.70
CA ILE A 62 4.06 -0.57 5.14
C ILE A 62 4.94 -1.59 5.86
N LYS A 63 4.79 -2.89 5.56
CA LYS A 63 5.53 -3.95 6.26
C LYS A 63 7.04 -3.80 6.12
N PHE A 64 7.51 -3.48 4.92
CA PHE A 64 8.95 -3.56 4.60
C PHE A 64 9.64 -2.19 4.58
N LEU A 65 8.92 -1.07 4.50
CA LEU A 65 9.53 0.26 4.46
C LEU A 65 8.93 1.22 5.48
N ALA A 66 7.67 1.62 5.31
CA ALA A 66 7.11 2.73 6.09
C ALA A 66 6.97 2.40 7.58
N GLY A 67 6.46 1.21 7.92
CA GLY A 67 6.31 0.75 9.31
C GLY A 67 7.62 0.80 10.08
N PRO A 68 8.68 0.10 9.63
CA PRO A 68 10.00 0.16 10.27
C PRO A 68 10.56 1.58 10.42
N LEU A 69 10.34 2.46 9.44
CA LEU A 69 10.78 3.86 9.54
C LEU A 69 10.04 4.62 10.66
N PHE A 70 8.72 4.49 10.74
CA PHE A 70 7.93 5.18 11.77
C PHE A 70 8.19 4.62 13.19
N GLU A 71 8.35 3.31 13.33
CA GLU A 71 8.69 2.67 14.60
C GLU A 71 10.07 3.15 15.10
N ASN A 72 11.07 3.16 14.22
CA ASN A 72 12.41 3.66 14.56
C ASN A 72 12.39 5.15 14.94
N TRP A 73 11.57 5.97 14.26
CA TRP A 73 11.38 7.37 14.64
C TRP A 73 10.76 7.52 16.02
N HIS A 74 9.74 6.71 16.33
CA HIS A 74 9.13 6.72 17.65
C HIS A 74 10.11 6.30 18.73
N ASN A 75 10.89 5.25 18.49
CA ASN A 75 11.92 4.78 19.42
C ASN A 75 12.99 5.85 19.70
N TYR A 76 13.33 6.68 18.71
CA TYR A 76 14.25 7.80 18.87
C TYR A 76 13.62 8.98 19.63
N CYS A 77 12.46 9.47 19.19
CA CYS A 77 11.86 10.68 19.76
C CYS A 77 11.07 10.48 21.06
N LYS A 78 10.46 9.29 21.23
CA LYS A 78 9.60 8.91 22.36
C LYS A 78 8.55 9.97 22.73
N SER A 79 7.96 10.62 21.73
CA SER A 79 6.97 11.68 21.92
C SER A 79 5.56 11.20 21.61
N ASN A 80 4.57 11.91 22.16
CA ASN A 80 3.16 11.66 21.84
C ASN A 80 2.88 11.82 20.34
N PHE A 81 3.58 12.76 19.69
CA PHE A 81 3.46 12.96 18.26
C PHE A 81 3.99 11.77 17.45
N SER A 82 5.19 11.27 17.75
CA SER A 82 5.73 10.12 17.01
C SER A 82 4.90 8.85 17.25
N LYS A 83 4.36 8.68 18.46
CA LYS A 83 3.41 7.61 18.78
C LYS A 83 2.14 7.70 17.94
N LEU A 84 1.54 8.90 17.83
CA LEU A 84 0.35 9.11 17.01
C LEU A 84 0.57 8.74 15.54
N LEU A 85 1.75 9.01 14.98
CA LEU A 85 2.07 8.63 13.61
C LEU A 85 2.11 7.10 13.46
N VAL A 86 2.78 6.38 14.36
CA VAL A 86 2.81 4.91 14.40
C VAL A 86 1.40 4.33 14.54
N ASP A 87 0.61 4.82 15.49
CA ASP A 87 -0.77 4.37 15.70
C ASP A 87 -1.64 4.59 14.46
N THR A 88 -1.39 5.66 13.71
CA THR A 88 -2.11 5.93 12.46
C THR A 88 -1.71 4.97 11.35
N VAL A 89 -0.41 4.65 11.21
CA VAL A 89 0.08 3.61 10.29
C VAL A 89 -0.55 2.26 10.61
N ASN A 90 -0.62 1.89 11.89
CA ASN A 90 -1.21 0.64 12.35
C ASN A 90 -2.72 0.56 12.07
N ARG A 91 -3.47 1.63 12.35
CA ARG A 91 -4.91 1.72 12.01
C ARG A 91 -5.16 1.63 10.50
N ASN A 92 -4.34 2.29 9.69
CA ASN A 92 -4.45 2.24 8.23
C ASN A 92 -4.11 0.85 7.69
N SER A 93 -3.12 0.17 8.27
CA SER A 93 -2.78 -1.22 7.94
C SER A 93 -3.94 -2.17 8.19
N LEU A 94 -4.68 -1.99 9.29
CA LEU A 94 -5.87 -2.80 9.58
C LEU A 94 -6.95 -2.59 8.51
N LYS A 95 -7.21 -1.34 8.13
CA LYS A 95 -8.18 -1.03 7.05
C LYS A 95 -7.77 -1.66 5.71
N LEU A 96 -6.48 -1.65 5.38
CA LEU A 96 -5.96 -2.30 4.17
C LEU A 96 -6.11 -3.83 4.22
N ARG A 97 -5.96 -4.47 5.39
CA ARG A 97 -6.22 -5.92 5.54
C ARG A 97 -7.68 -6.26 5.23
N ASN A 98 -8.62 -5.49 5.76
CA ASN A 98 -10.05 -5.68 5.47
C ASN A 98 -10.36 -5.50 3.97
N MET A 99 -9.70 -4.51 3.32
CA MET A 99 -9.79 -4.33 1.87
C MET A 99 -9.22 -5.53 1.12
N LYS A 100 -8.04 -6.04 1.52
CA LYS A 100 -7.41 -7.22 0.92
C LYS A 100 -8.33 -8.43 0.97
N GLU A 101 -8.90 -8.73 2.13
CA GLU A 101 -9.82 -9.85 2.29
C GLU A 101 -11.05 -9.72 1.40
N THR A 102 -11.58 -8.50 1.27
CA THR A 102 -12.72 -8.24 0.38
C THR A 102 -12.35 -8.49 -1.09
N CYS A 103 -11.18 -8.01 -1.53
CA CYS A 103 -10.68 -8.29 -2.88
C CYS A 103 -10.46 -9.79 -3.12
N ASP A 104 -9.84 -10.49 -2.17
CA ASP A 104 -9.55 -11.93 -2.31
C ASP A 104 -10.87 -12.74 -2.38
N ARG A 105 -11.90 -12.39 -1.58
CA ARG A 105 -13.23 -13.02 -1.67
C ARG A 105 -13.92 -12.76 -3.01
N MET A 106 -13.79 -11.56 -3.58
CA MET A 106 -14.37 -11.24 -4.89
C MET A 106 -13.71 -12.03 -6.01
N LEU A 107 -12.38 -12.20 -5.96
CA LEU A 107 -11.65 -12.99 -6.96
C LEU A 107 -12.10 -14.46 -6.96
N VAL A 108 -12.21 -15.09 -5.78
CA VAL A 108 -12.71 -16.47 -5.66
C VAL A 108 -14.13 -16.62 -6.24
N LYS A 109 -15.02 -15.65 -5.99
CA LYS A 109 -16.38 -15.67 -6.56
C LYS A 109 -16.39 -15.61 -8.09
N VAL A 110 -15.52 -14.78 -8.68
CA VAL A 110 -15.41 -14.66 -10.14
C VAL A 110 -14.85 -15.95 -10.74
N GLU A 111 -13.83 -16.54 -10.13
CA GLU A 111 -13.27 -17.82 -10.57
C GLU A 111 -14.32 -18.93 -10.57
N ASN A 112 -15.14 -19.03 -9.52
CA ASN A 112 -16.21 -20.02 -9.45
C ASN A 112 -17.30 -19.81 -10.53
N TYR A 113 -17.63 -18.56 -10.88
CA TYR A 113 -18.63 -18.25 -11.92
C TYR A 113 -18.13 -18.53 -13.35
N ILE A 114 -16.81 -18.54 -13.59
CA ILE A 114 -16.24 -18.83 -14.91
C ILE A 114 -16.16 -20.35 -15.17
N VAL A 115 -16.19 -21.16 -14.10
CA VAL A 115 -16.05 -22.63 -14.17
C VAL A 115 -17.41 -23.35 -14.26
N GLU A 116 -18.52 -22.65 -13.98
CA GLU A 116 -19.91 -23.11 -14.20
C GLU A 116 -20.44 -22.65 -15.57
#